data_AF-A0A396HC58-F1
#
_entry.id   AF-A0A396HC58-F1
#
_cell.length_a   1.000
_cell.length_b   1.000
_cell.length_c   1.000
_cell.angle_alpha   90.00
_cell.angle_beta   90.00
_cell.angle_gamma   90.00
#
_symmetry.space_group_name_H-M   'P 1'
#
loop_
_entity.id
_entity.type
_entity.pdbx_description
1 polymer ?
#
loop_
_entity_poly.entity_id
_entity_poly.type
_entity_poly.pdbx_seq_one_letter_code
_entity_poly.pdbx_strand_id
1 'polypeptide(L)'
;MFSACQQKKKNSKFREWAFNPLGRVLYFLKTRKVKYMNDLACKDLQIFWEELGPFGFYLIWLGLHVQSALGMKCYLEKLNEVEKLKDNVVALELEMERLKSKMATVEINLNAARDLLDAEDFEVIDLDAELGFV
;
A
#
# COMPACT_ATOMS: atom_id res chain seq x y z
N MET A 1 21.81 55.95 26.90
CA MET A 1 20.40 55.62 26.58
C MET A 1 20.19 55.11 25.14
N PHE A 2 20.96 55.56 24.14
CA PHE A 2 20.81 55.13 22.73
C PHE A 2 21.15 53.64 22.45
N SER A 3 22.10 53.01 23.15
CA SER A 3 22.46 51.60 22.86
C SER A 3 21.38 50.59 23.27
N ALA A 4 20.66 50.84 24.38
CA ALA A 4 19.62 49.94 24.88
C ALA A 4 18.40 49.86 23.95
N CYS A 5 18.04 50.97 23.29
CA CYS A 5 16.97 51.00 22.28
C CYS A 5 17.35 50.22 21.00
N GLN A 6 18.62 50.27 20.59
CA GLN A 6 19.11 49.49 19.45
C GLN A 6 19.18 47.99 19.77
N GLN A 7 19.60 47.63 20.99
CA GLN A 7 19.58 46.25 21.46
C GLN A 7 18.15 45.68 21.55
N LYS A 8 17.17 46.45 22.03
CA LYS A 8 15.74 46.05 22.01
C LYS A 8 15.22 45.79 20.60
N LYS A 9 15.54 46.65 19.61
CA LYS A 9 15.13 46.45 18.20
C LYS A 9 15.80 45.25 17.54
N LYS A 10 17.10 45.00 17.79
CA LYS A 10 17.79 43.79 17.30
C LYS A 10 17.16 42.52 17.88
N ASN A 11 16.81 42.53 19.16
CA ASN A 11 16.22 41.37 19.83
C ASN A 11 14.77 41.09 19.40
N SER A 12 13.99 42.13 19.02
CA SER A 12 12.64 41.90 18.45
C SER A 12 12.72 41.27 17.07
N LYS A 13 13.59 41.77 16.19
CA LYS A 13 13.79 41.21 14.84
C LYS A 13 14.28 39.77 14.90
N PHE A 14 15.20 39.45 15.81
CA PHE A 14 15.65 38.07 16.01
C PHE A 14 14.50 37.15 16.41
N ARG A 15 13.65 37.57 17.36
CA ARG A 15 12.46 36.80 17.73
C ARG A 15 11.51 36.59 16.56
N GLU A 16 11.19 37.63 15.81
CA GLU A 16 10.34 37.49 14.62
C GLU A 16 10.92 36.49 13.62
N TRP A 17 12.23 36.56 13.38
CA TRP A 17 12.91 35.67 12.45
C TRP A 17 12.95 34.22 12.94
N ALA A 18 13.07 33.99 14.25
CA ALA A 18 13.10 32.65 14.83
C ALA A 18 11.70 32.03 14.95
N PHE A 19 10.70 32.83 15.35
CA PHE A 19 9.34 32.36 15.55
C PHE A 19 8.54 32.20 14.25
N ASN A 20 8.90 32.91 13.18
CA ASN A 20 8.17 32.80 11.92
C ASN A 20 8.33 31.41 11.25
N PRO A 21 9.54 30.85 11.07
CA PRO A 21 9.72 29.46 10.62
C PRO A 21 9.06 28.44 11.56
N LEU A 22 9.19 28.62 12.88
CA LEU A 22 8.53 27.77 13.86
C LEU A 22 7.01 27.78 13.69
N GLY A 23 6.41 28.96 13.54
CA GLY A 23 5.00 29.14 13.30
C GLY A 23 4.54 28.46 12.01
N ARG A 24 5.32 28.54 10.93
CA ARG A 24 5.03 27.86 9.66
C ARG A 24 5.01 26.35 9.81
N VAL A 25 5.99 25.75 10.49
CA VAL A 25 5.98 24.30 10.77
C VAL A 25 4.77 23.90 11.60
N LEU A 26 4.50 24.60 12.70
CA LEU A 26 3.37 24.28 13.58
C LEU A 26 2.03 24.42 12.87
N TYR A 27 1.86 25.49 12.07
CA TYR A 27 0.67 25.71 11.28
C TYR A 27 0.49 24.62 10.23
N PHE A 28 1.55 24.26 9.51
CA PHE A 28 1.52 23.19 8.52
C PHE A 28 1.07 21.88 9.16
N LEU A 29 1.74 21.43 10.23
CA LEU A 29 1.40 20.18 10.90
C LEU A 29 -0.02 20.17 11.46
N LYS A 30 -0.52 21.31 11.93
CA LYS A 30 -1.87 21.43 12.50
C LYS A 30 -2.97 21.41 11.44
N THR A 31 -2.74 22.04 10.29
CA THR A 31 -3.79 22.29 9.29
C THR A 31 -3.74 21.31 8.12
N ARG A 32 -2.57 20.74 7.83
CA ARG A 32 -2.40 19.85 6.69
C ARG A 32 -3.02 18.49 6.99
N LYS A 33 -3.98 18.09 6.16
CA LYS A 33 -4.58 16.75 6.21
C LYS A 33 -3.69 15.76 5.45
N VAL A 34 -3.67 14.51 5.94
CA VAL A 34 -2.90 13.40 5.37
C VAL A 34 -3.12 13.24 3.86
N LYS A 35 -4.39 13.27 3.39
CA LYS A 35 -4.74 13.15 1.97
C LYS A 35 -4.14 14.22 1.04
N TYR A 36 -3.58 15.29 1.60
CA TYR A 36 -2.94 16.37 0.85
C TYR A 36 -1.41 16.38 1.03
N MET A 37 -0.83 15.32 1.60
CA MET A 37 0.63 15.14 1.69
C MET A 37 1.18 14.57 0.38
N ASN A 38 1.33 15.45 -0.60
CA ASN A 38 2.02 15.17 -1.87
C ASN A 38 3.49 15.64 -1.83
N ASP A 39 4.23 15.45 -2.91
CA ASP A 39 5.65 15.82 -2.99
C ASP A 39 5.90 17.30 -2.72
N LEU A 40 5.04 18.17 -3.25
CA LEU A 40 5.14 19.60 -3.01
C LEU A 40 4.94 19.93 -1.53
N ALA A 41 3.92 19.37 -0.89
CA ALA A 41 3.66 19.58 0.52
C ALA A 41 4.79 19.03 1.41
N CYS A 42 5.36 17.87 1.05
CA CYS A 42 6.53 17.32 1.76
C CYS A 42 7.75 18.23 1.61
N LYS A 43 7.99 18.75 0.41
CA LYS A 43 9.08 19.69 0.13
C LYS A 43 8.92 21.00 0.89
N ASP A 44 7.71 21.56 0.92
CA ASP A 44 7.41 22.78 1.69
C ASP A 44 7.71 22.57 3.18
N LEU A 45 7.27 21.43 3.75
CA LEU A 45 7.53 21.10 5.14
C LEU A 45 9.04 20.92 5.44
N GLN A 46 9.80 20.30 4.53
CA GLN A 46 11.25 20.20 4.65
C GLN A 46 11.91 21.58 4.67
N ILE A 47 11.52 22.47 3.75
CA ILE A 47 12.05 23.84 3.70
C ILE A 47 11.78 24.57 5.02
N PHE A 48 10.53 24.51 5.53
CA PHE A 48 10.20 25.16 6.81
C PHE A 48 11.00 24.59 7.99
N TRP A 49 11.30 23.29 7.97
CA TRP A 49 12.10 22.62 8.99
C TRP A 49 13.59 22.98 8.90
N GLU A 50 14.14 23.10 7.69
CA GLU A 50 15.54 23.51 7.48
C GLU A 50 15.79 24.96 7.89
N GLU A 51 14.83 25.87 7.60
CA GLU A 51 14.87 27.27 8.02
C GLU A 51 14.94 27.44 9.55
N LEU A 52 14.47 26.45 10.32
CA LEU A 52 14.52 26.45 11.78
C LEU A 52 15.91 26.13 12.34
N GLY A 53 16.74 25.40 11.59
CA GLY A 53 18.03 24.88 12.04
C GLY A 53 18.98 25.94 12.63
N PRO A 54 19.19 27.10 11.96
CA PRO A 54 20.10 28.14 12.43
C PRO A 54 19.72 28.78 13.78
N PHE A 55 18.47 28.64 14.22
CA PHE A 55 17.98 29.24 15.47
C PHE A 55 18.27 28.37 16.71
N GLY A 56 18.81 27.15 16.52
CA GLY A 56 19.33 26.32 17.61
C GLY A 56 18.27 25.82 18.59
N PHE A 57 17.00 25.78 18.19
CA PHE A 57 15.95 25.25 19.05
C PHE A 57 16.11 23.74 19.25
N TYR A 58 16.05 23.29 20.51
CA TYR A 58 16.00 21.86 20.81
C TYR A 58 14.56 21.34 20.65
N LEU A 59 14.21 20.94 19.42
CA LEU A 59 12.83 20.57 19.04
C LEU A 59 12.71 19.10 18.66
N ILE A 60 13.26 18.19 19.48
CA ILE A 60 13.18 16.74 19.22
C ILE A 60 11.73 16.28 19.05
N TRP A 61 10.84 16.73 19.94
CA TRP A 61 9.41 16.38 19.89
C TRP A 61 8.78 16.80 18.55
N LEU A 62 9.14 17.98 18.03
CA LEU A 62 8.62 18.48 16.76
C LEU A 62 9.25 17.74 15.57
N GLY A 63 10.53 17.39 15.67
CA GLY A 63 11.23 16.60 14.65
C GLY A 63 10.56 15.25 14.40
N LEU A 64 10.08 14.57 15.45
CA LEU A 64 9.31 13.34 15.31
C LEU A 64 7.99 13.56 14.53
N HIS A 65 7.29 14.67 14.81
CA HIS A 65 6.06 15.01 14.07
C HIS A 65 6.33 15.36 12.62
N VAL A 66 7.42 16.08 12.33
CA VAL A 66 7.84 16.39 10.95
C VAL A 66 8.20 15.12 10.18
N GLN A 67 9.02 14.24 10.77
CA GLN A 67 9.37 12.94 10.18
C GLN A 67 8.13 12.09 9.89
N SER A 68 7.21 12.00 10.85
CA SER A 68 5.95 11.27 10.67
C SER A 68 5.11 11.86 9.54
N ALA A 69 4.97 13.19 9.47
CA ALA A 69 4.24 13.85 8.40
C ALA A 69 4.88 13.59 7.02
N LEU A 70 6.21 13.67 6.91
CA LEU A 70 6.93 13.35 5.67
C LEU A 70 6.74 11.89 5.24
N GLY A 71 6.63 10.97 6.20
CA GLY A 71 6.36 9.55 5.93
C GLY A 71 4.92 9.24 5.47
N MET A 72 3.97 10.17 5.64
CA MET A 72 2.55 9.92 5.30
C MET A 72 2.31 9.68 3.81
N LYS A 73 3.14 10.24 2.92
CA LYS A 73 3.04 9.96 1.48
C LYS A 73 3.20 8.46 1.20
N CYS A 74 4.28 7.87 1.72
CA CYS A 74 4.57 6.43 1.56
C CYS A 74 3.47 5.57 2.20
N TYR A 75 2.93 5.99 3.35
CA TYR A 75 1.81 5.30 3.97
C TYR A 75 0.56 5.27 3.07
N LEU A 76 0.22 6.40 2.44
CA LEU A 76 -0.92 6.47 1.51
C LEU A 76 -0.72 5.61 0.26
N GLU A 77 0.49 5.57 -0.29
CA GLU A 77 0.83 4.71 -1.44
C GLU A 77 0.64 3.23 -1.06
N LYS A 78 1.18 2.79 0.08
CA LYS A 78 0.99 1.44 0.59
C LYS A 78 -0.46 1.10 0.90
N LEU A 79 -1.23 2.05 1.44
CA LEU A 79 -2.65 1.84 1.72
C LEU A 79 -3.43 1.54 0.42
N ASN A 80 -3.13 2.28 -0.65
CA ASN A 80 -3.74 2.06 -1.96
C ASN A 80 -3.31 0.71 -2.59
N GLU A 81 -2.05 0.30 -2.40
CA GLU A 81 -1.58 -1.02 -2.82
C GLU A 81 -2.32 -2.15 -2.07
N VAL A 82 -2.51 -2.01 -0.77
CA VAL A 82 -3.26 -2.98 0.05
C VAL A 82 -4.72 -3.07 -0.40
N GLU A 83 -5.35 -1.94 -0.75
CA GLU A 83 -6.72 -1.92 -1.26
C GLU A 83 -6.84 -2.70 -2.58
N LYS A 84 -5.93 -2.46 -3.54
CA LYS A 84 -5.87 -3.24 -4.79
C LYS A 84 -5.60 -4.72 -4.55
N LEU A 85 -4.73 -5.05 -3.60
CA LEU A 85 -4.43 -6.44 -3.28
C LEU A 85 -5.65 -7.16 -2.70
N LYS A 86 -6.44 -6.48 -1.88
CA LYS A 86 -7.70 -7.01 -1.35
C LYS A 86 -8.67 -7.37 -2.47
N ASP A 87 -8.85 -6.49 -3.46
CA ASP A 87 -9.72 -6.76 -4.61
C ASP A 87 -9.23 -7.97 -5.42
N ASN A 88 -7.91 -8.08 -5.61
CA ASN A 88 -7.31 -9.23 -6.31
C ASN A 88 -7.51 -10.55 -5.55
N VAL A 89 -7.41 -10.54 -4.22
CA VAL A 89 -7.66 -11.73 -3.39
C VAL A 89 -9.11 -12.21 -3.57
N VAL A 90 -10.08 -11.29 -3.51
CA VAL A 90 -11.50 -11.64 -3.72
C VAL A 90 -11.73 -12.23 -5.12
N ALA A 91 -11.13 -11.65 -6.15
CA ALA A 91 -11.23 -12.17 -7.52
C ALA A 91 -10.64 -13.59 -7.64
N LEU A 92 -9.48 -13.83 -7.02
CA LEU A 92 -8.84 -15.14 -7.00
C LEU A 92 -9.66 -16.19 -6.23
N GLU A 93 -10.28 -15.83 -5.11
CA GLU A 93 -11.16 -16.72 -4.35
C GLU A 93 -12.36 -17.17 -5.20
N LEU A 94 -13.00 -16.25 -5.92
CA LEU A 94 -14.11 -16.57 -6.83
C LEU A 94 -13.68 -17.50 -7.97
N GLU A 95 -12.52 -17.25 -8.58
CA GLU A 95 -11.99 -18.11 -9.63
C GLU A 95 -11.61 -19.50 -9.10
N MET A 96 -11.08 -19.59 -7.88
CA MET A 96 -10.78 -20.86 -7.22
C MET A 96 -12.06 -21.70 -7.04
N GLU A 97 -13.13 -21.11 -6.51
CA GLU A 97 -14.41 -21.82 -6.32
C GLU A 97 -15.02 -22.24 -7.67
N ARG A 98 -14.93 -21.38 -8.70
CA ARG A 98 -15.38 -21.72 -10.05
C ARG A 98 -14.60 -22.92 -10.62
N LEU A 99 -13.27 -22.94 -10.47
CA LEU A 99 -12.44 -24.05 -10.93
C LEU A 99 -12.70 -25.34 -10.16
N LYS A 100 -12.89 -25.25 -8.84
CA LYS A 100 -13.25 -26.38 -7.97
C LYS A 100 -14.58 -27.01 -8.38
N SER A 101 -15.58 -26.17 -8.68
CA SER A 101 -16.87 -26.62 -9.22
C SER A 101 -16.72 -27.37 -10.56
N LYS A 102 -15.95 -26.81 -11.50
CA LYS A 102 -15.65 -27.48 -12.78
C LYS A 102 -14.95 -28.82 -12.60
N MET A 103 -13.98 -28.89 -11.69
CA MET A 103 -13.25 -30.11 -11.39
C MET A 103 -14.18 -31.20 -10.85
N ALA A 104 -15.09 -30.86 -9.93
CA ALA A 104 -16.09 -31.79 -9.42
C ALA A 104 -16.99 -32.34 -10.54
N THR A 105 -17.42 -31.49 -11.48
CA THR A 105 -18.21 -31.93 -12.65
C THR A 105 -17.43 -32.90 -13.54
N VAL A 106 -16.16 -32.60 -13.83
CA VAL A 106 -15.30 -33.48 -14.65
C VAL A 106 -15.08 -34.83 -13.97
N GLU A 107 -14.86 -34.83 -12.65
CA GLU A 107 -14.68 -36.04 -11.85
C GLU A 107 -15.93 -36.94 -11.87
N ILE A 108 -17.13 -36.34 -11.73
CA ILE A 108 -18.40 -37.09 -11.84
C ILE A 108 -18.55 -37.70 -13.23
N ASN A 109 -18.29 -36.94 -14.29
CA ASN A 109 -18.41 -37.42 -15.66
C ASN A 109 -17.40 -38.55 -15.96
N LEU A 110 -16.18 -38.46 -15.44
CA LEU A 110 -15.16 -39.49 -15.61
C LEU A 110 -15.55 -40.78 -14.91
N ASN A 111 -16.03 -40.70 -13.66
CA ASN A 111 -16.50 -41.87 -12.93
C ASN A 111 -17.69 -42.54 -13.63
N ALA A 112 -18.67 -41.76 -14.10
CA ALA A 112 -19.79 -42.29 -14.88
C ALA A 112 -19.35 -42.98 -16.18
N ALA A 113 -18.36 -42.43 -16.89
CA ALA A 113 -17.81 -43.06 -18.09
C ALA A 113 -17.08 -44.38 -17.77
N ARG A 114 -16.38 -44.46 -16.64
CA ARG A 114 -15.74 -45.70 -16.17
C ARG A 114 -16.79 -46.76 -15.82
N ASP A 115 -17.83 -46.38 -15.07
CA ASP A 115 -18.91 -47.29 -14.69
C ASP A 115 -19.67 -47.82 -15.92
N LEU A 116 -19.82 -47.01 -16.98
CA LEU A 116 -20.39 -47.45 -18.26
C LEU A 116 -19.47 -48.45 -18.98
N LEU A 117 -18.16 -48.20 -19.00
CA LEU A 117 -17.19 -49.11 -19.63
C LEU A 117 -17.14 -50.47 -18.90
N ASP A 118 -17.21 -50.45 -17.57
CA ASP A 118 -17.24 -51.68 -16.75
C ASP A 118 -18.57 -52.45 -16.91
N ALA A 119 -19.66 -51.76 -17.29
CA ALA A 119 -20.96 -52.37 -17.55
C ALA A 119 -21.12 -52.88 -19.00
N GLU A 120 -20.34 -52.34 -19.95
CA GLU A 120 -20.22 -52.91 -21.28
C GLU A 120 -19.36 -54.17 -21.23
N ASP A 121 -20.03 -55.33 -21.25
CA ASP A 121 -19.39 -56.62 -21.48
C ASP A 121 -18.93 -56.64 -22.95
N PHE A 122 -17.73 -56.10 -23.22
CA PHE A 122 -17.11 -56.24 -24.52
C PHE A 122 -16.91 -57.73 -24.78
N GLU A 123 -17.66 -58.31 -25.72
CA GLU A 123 -17.32 -59.61 -26.26
C GLU A 123 -15.87 -59.53 -26.75
N VAL A 124 -14.96 -60.19 -26.04
CA VAL A 124 -13.59 -60.41 -26.49
C VAL A 124 -13.71 -61.33 -27.70
N ILE A 125 -13.89 -60.74 -28.88
CA ILE A 125 -13.80 -61.45 -30.14
C ILE A 125 -12.34 -61.86 -30.28
N ASP A 126 -12.08 -63.16 -30.19
CA ASP A 126 -10.77 -63.74 -30.48
C ASP A 126 -10.48 -63.55 -31.97
N LEU A 127 -9.70 -62.51 -32.28
CA LEU A 127 -9.30 -62.18 -33.65
C LEU A 127 -8.55 -63.34 -34.33
N ASP A 128 -7.88 -64.23 -33.59
CA ASP A 128 -7.19 -65.39 -34.16
C ASP A 128 -8.19 -66.47 -34.63
N ALA A 129 -9.33 -66.62 -33.95
CA ALA A 129 -10.41 -67.51 -34.36
C ALA A 129 -11.14 -67.03 -35.63
N GLU A 130 -11.23 -65.72 -35.83
CA GLU A 130 -11.89 -65.12 -37.00
C GLU A 130 -10.97 -65.07 -38.24
N LEU A 131 -9.65 -64.97 -38.03
CA LEU A 131 -8.64 -64.98 -39.10
C LEU A 131 -8.13 -66.38 -39.48
N GLY A 132 -8.57 -67.43 -38.77
CA GLY A 132 -8.29 -68.83 -39.11
C GLY A 132 -6.85 -69.28 -38.87
N PHE A 133 -6.11 -68.58 -38.00
CA PHE A 133 -4.79 -69.04 -37.55
C PHE A 133 -4.98 -70.03 -36.39
N VAL A 134 -5.20 -71.30 -36.73
CA VAL A 134 -5.06 -72.44 -35.80
C VAL A 134 -3.81 -73.24 -36.17
#